data_AF-A0A920UJ08-F1
#
_entry.id   AF-A0A920UJ08-F1
#
_cell.length_a   1.000
_cell.length_b   1.000
_cell.length_c   1.000
_cell.angle_alpha   90.00
_cell.angle_beta   90.00
_cell.angle_gamma   90.00
#
_symmetry.space_group_name_H-M   'P 1'
#
loop_
_entity.id
_entity.type
_entity.pdbx_description
1 polymer ?
#
loop_
_entity_poly.entity_id
_entity_poly.type
_entity_poly.pdbx_seq_one_letter_code
_entity_poly.pdbx_strand_id
1 'polypeptide(L)'
;MYSFLEQLNPEHVEAIAALVFMEMLESGFASVGEFHYLHHQQGGQPYENIAETSSRIIAAAKQTGIGLTHLPVFYMQGGLSGEQLSKGQLRFGNNTEQYFRLLEQIENEIQRAPEDYMLGMAPHSLRAVSPEALKEILDSRQLGPVHIHISEQQKEVEDIQNKYGKRPVNG
;
A
#
# COMPACT_ATOMS: atom_id res chain seq x y z
N MET A 1 15.83 -6.55 -4.06
CA MET A 1 14.59 -5.98 -3.48
C MET A 1 13.90 -6.95 -2.53
N TYR A 2 13.40 -8.11 -3.01
CA TYR A 2 12.67 -9.06 -2.15
C TYR A 2 13.46 -9.62 -0.95
N SER A 3 14.76 -9.88 -1.12
CA SER A 3 15.62 -10.38 -0.04
C SER A 3 15.71 -9.45 1.18
N PHE A 4 15.62 -8.13 0.97
CA PHE A 4 15.62 -7.15 2.04
C PHE A 4 14.26 -7.13 2.75
N LEU A 5 13.16 -7.15 1.98
CA LEU A 5 11.81 -7.21 2.52
C LEU A 5 11.55 -8.47 3.33
N GLU A 6 12.25 -9.58 3.09
CA GLU A 6 12.12 -10.79 3.91
C GLU A 6 12.73 -10.65 5.32
N GLN A 7 13.52 -9.61 5.59
CA GLN A 7 14.25 -9.42 6.86
C GLN A 7 13.71 -8.25 7.69
N LEU A 8 12.79 -7.45 7.15
CA LEU A 8 12.22 -6.30 7.85
C LEU A 8 11.22 -6.75 8.92
N ASN A 9 11.48 -6.38 10.17
CA ASN A 9 10.51 -6.42 11.27
C ASN A 9 9.90 -5.01 11.45
N PRO A 10 8.87 -4.85 12.30
CA PRO A 10 8.23 -3.56 12.52
C PRO A 10 9.19 -2.46 12.98
N GLU A 11 10.17 -2.79 13.83
CA GLU A 11 11.17 -1.82 14.32
C GLU A 11 12.07 -1.31 13.19
N HIS A 12 12.47 -2.19 12.26
CA HIS A 12 13.22 -1.80 11.07
C HIS A 12 12.38 -0.89 10.16
N VAL A 13 11.08 -1.19 9.99
CA VAL A 13 10.17 -0.37 9.17
C VAL A 13 10.10 1.05 9.73
N GLU A 14 9.86 1.19 11.04
CA GLU A 14 9.79 2.50 11.70
C GLU A 14 11.10 3.28 11.58
N ALA A 15 12.23 2.65 11.89
CA ALA A 15 13.54 3.30 11.86
C ALA A 15 13.94 3.75 10.45
N ILE A 16 13.71 2.92 9.43
CA ILE A 16 14.00 3.26 8.04
C ILE A 16 13.08 4.38 7.56
N ALA A 17 11.78 4.29 7.84
CA ALA A 17 10.82 5.33 7.46
C ALA A 17 11.18 6.68 8.11
N ALA A 18 11.52 6.68 9.40
CA ALA A 18 11.91 7.91 10.09
C ALA A 18 13.18 8.55 9.49
N LEU A 19 14.17 7.73 9.10
CA LEU A 19 15.36 8.23 8.42
C LEU A 19 14.98 8.86 7.07
N VAL A 20 14.22 8.16 6.24
CA VAL A 20 13.81 8.65 4.91
C VAL A 20 12.96 9.92 5.03
N PHE A 21 12.02 9.98 5.95
CA PHE A 21 11.16 11.14 6.16
C PHE A 21 11.96 12.37 6.64
N MET A 22 12.96 12.16 7.50
CA MET A 22 13.90 13.22 7.89
C MET A 22 14.71 13.72 6.69
N GLU A 23 15.25 12.83 5.86
CA GLU A 23 15.97 13.21 4.63
C GLU A 23 15.08 13.95 3.62
N MET A 24 13.80 13.57 3.52
CA MET A 24 12.80 14.26 2.71
C MET A 24 12.57 15.69 3.20
N LEU A 25 12.44 15.89 4.52
CA LEU A 25 12.31 17.21 5.14
C LEU A 25 13.56 18.07 4.87
N GLU A 26 14.76 17.52 5.04
CA GLU A 26 16.03 18.20 4.72
C GLU A 26 16.13 18.57 3.22
N SER A 27 15.48 17.80 2.37
CA SER A 27 15.41 18.04 0.92
C SER A 27 14.28 18.98 0.49
N GLY A 28 13.47 19.47 1.44
CA GLY A 28 12.39 20.45 1.19
C GLY A 28 11.00 19.86 0.92
N PHE A 29 10.80 18.56 1.09
CA PHE A 29 9.46 17.97 1.08
C PHE A 29 8.78 18.21 2.44
N ALA A 30 7.62 18.86 2.45
CA ALA A 30 6.84 19.08 3.67
C ALA A 30 5.89 17.91 4.00
N SER A 31 5.59 17.05 3.03
CA SER A 31 4.70 15.91 3.19
C SER A 31 5.07 14.76 2.26
N VAL A 32 4.58 13.56 2.59
CA VAL A 32 4.78 12.33 1.82
C VAL A 32 3.46 11.59 1.60
N GLY A 33 3.29 11.04 0.39
CA GLY A 33 2.27 10.04 0.08
C GLY A 33 2.87 8.65 0.18
N GLU A 34 2.69 7.98 1.31
CA GLU A 34 3.32 6.68 1.56
C GLU A 34 2.51 5.54 0.93
N PHE A 35 2.99 5.01 -0.19
CA PHE A 35 2.40 3.88 -0.90
C PHE A 35 2.80 2.54 -0.23
N HIS A 36 2.08 2.19 0.84
CA HIS A 36 2.49 1.16 1.79
C HIS A 36 1.90 -0.23 1.49
N TYR A 37 2.72 -1.17 1.00
CA TYR A 37 2.29 -2.56 0.71
C TYR A 37 2.91 -3.63 1.61
N LEU A 38 3.73 -3.27 2.60
CA LEU A 38 4.32 -4.25 3.51
C LEU A 38 3.41 -4.45 4.72
N HIS A 39 2.52 -5.43 4.71
CA HIS A 39 1.48 -5.59 5.75
C HIS A 39 1.78 -6.68 6.77
N HIS A 40 2.35 -7.80 6.32
CA HIS A 40 2.40 -9.02 7.13
C HIS A 40 3.79 -9.35 7.65
N GLN A 41 3.85 -10.31 8.57
CA GLN A 41 5.08 -10.91 9.07
C GLN A 41 5.87 -11.62 7.96
N GLN A 42 7.11 -12.00 8.27
CA GLN A 42 7.85 -12.92 7.42
C GLN A 42 7.03 -14.19 7.15
N GLY A 43 6.97 -14.62 5.89
CA GLY A 43 6.13 -15.74 5.47
C GLY A 43 4.65 -15.39 5.22
N GLY A 44 4.24 -14.13 5.38
CA GLY A 44 2.91 -13.64 5.00
C GLY A 44 1.82 -13.83 6.04
N GLN A 45 2.17 -14.17 7.29
CA GLN A 45 1.18 -14.28 8.37
C GLN A 45 0.81 -12.88 8.89
N PRO A 46 -0.48 -12.58 9.13
CA PRO A 46 -0.88 -11.32 9.74
C PRO A 46 -0.22 -11.13 11.11
N TYR A 47 0.09 -9.89 11.47
CA TYR A 47 0.39 -9.52 12.85
C TYR A 47 -0.90 -9.58 13.70
N GLU A 48 -0.76 -9.63 15.03
CA GLU A 48 -1.90 -9.53 15.96
C GLU A 48 -2.67 -8.21 15.74
N ASN A 49 -1.93 -7.11 15.63
CA ASN A 49 -2.41 -5.86 15.07
C ASN A 49 -2.28 -5.92 13.55
N ILE A 50 -3.39 -6.05 12.80
CA ILE A 50 -3.32 -6.13 11.33
C ILE A 50 -2.74 -4.86 10.70
N ALA A 51 -2.86 -3.72 11.38
CA ALA A 51 -2.27 -2.44 10.97
C ALA A 51 -0.83 -2.22 11.45
N GLU A 52 -0.16 -3.22 12.04
CA GLU A 52 1.15 -3.07 12.72
C GLU A 52 2.14 -2.21 11.93
N THR A 53 2.44 -2.58 10.70
CA THR A 53 3.43 -1.86 9.88
C THR A 53 2.94 -0.49 9.43
N SER A 54 1.62 -0.30 9.27
CA SER A 54 1.06 1.03 9.00
C SER A 54 1.19 1.94 10.21
N SER A 55 0.95 1.43 11.42
CA SER A 55 1.19 2.17 12.66
C SER A 55 2.67 2.56 12.81
N ARG A 56 3.61 1.73 12.34
CA ARG A 56 5.05 2.08 12.29
C ARG A 56 5.35 3.24 11.35
N ILE A 57 4.72 3.30 10.18
CA ILE A 57 4.82 4.46 9.27
C ILE A 57 4.27 5.72 9.94
N ILE A 58 3.08 5.62 10.56
CA ILE A 58 2.45 6.76 11.23
C ILE A 58 3.30 7.25 12.41
N ALA A 59 3.91 6.33 13.17
CA ALA A 59 4.84 6.66 14.25
C ALA A 59 6.09 7.37 13.73
N ALA A 60 6.70 6.86 12.66
CA ALA A 60 7.86 7.49 12.02
C ALA A 60 7.54 8.91 11.50
N ALA A 61 6.36 9.10 10.90
CA ALA A 61 5.92 10.42 10.47
C ALA A 61 5.74 11.36 11.67
N LYS A 62 5.11 10.88 12.76
CA LYS A 62 4.93 11.67 14.00
C LYS A 62 6.26 12.05 14.64
N GLN A 63 7.24 11.15 14.62
CA GLN A 63 8.57 11.38 15.17
C GLN A 63 9.34 12.47 14.41
N THR A 64 9.23 12.47 13.08
CA THR A 64 9.97 13.39 12.20
C THR A 64 9.24 14.71 11.98
N GLY A 65 7.92 14.72 12.09
CA GLY A 65 7.06 15.87 11.85
C GLY A 65 6.71 16.10 10.37
N ILE A 66 6.93 15.11 9.49
CA ILE A 66 6.49 15.20 8.09
C ILE A 66 4.96 15.01 7.99
N GLY A 67 4.30 15.77 7.13
CA GLY A 67 2.88 15.53 6.82
C GLY A 67 2.70 14.19 6.08
N LEU A 68 1.61 13.47 6.35
CA LEU A 68 1.43 12.10 5.85
C LEU A 68 0.09 11.90 5.14
N THR A 69 0.14 11.51 3.87
CA THR A 69 -0.97 10.80 3.22
C THR A 69 -0.64 9.32 3.18
N HIS A 70 -1.22 8.53 4.10
CA HIS A 70 -0.99 7.10 4.15
C HIS A 70 -1.88 6.40 3.12
N LEU A 71 -1.27 5.57 2.26
CA LEU A 71 -1.95 4.85 1.19
C LEU A 71 -1.71 3.33 1.36
N PRO A 72 -2.44 2.66 2.27
CA PRO A 72 -2.36 1.22 2.41
C PRO A 72 -2.70 0.56 1.08
N VAL A 73 -1.83 -0.32 0.60
CA VAL A 73 -1.96 -0.89 -0.72
C VAL A 73 -2.80 -2.16 -0.69
N PHE A 74 -3.77 -2.26 -1.59
CA PHE A 74 -4.50 -3.49 -1.88
C PHE A 74 -3.75 -4.29 -2.95
N TYR A 75 -3.31 -5.49 -2.56
CA TYR A 75 -2.60 -6.44 -3.41
C TYR A 75 -3.22 -7.81 -3.15
N MET A 76 -3.80 -8.47 -4.17
CA MET A 76 -4.50 -9.75 -3.97
C MET A 76 -3.96 -10.90 -4.84
N GLN A 77 -3.37 -10.61 -5.99
CA GLN A 77 -2.97 -11.64 -6.97
C GLN A 77 -1.57 -11.40 -7.54
N GLY A 78 -0.87 -12.48 -7.88
CA GLY A 78 0.51 -12.46 -8.37
C GLY A 78 0.65 -12.04 -9.84
N GLY A 79 -0.45 -11.99 -10.58
CA GLY A 79 -0.48 -11.65 -12.00
C GLY A 79 -1.89 -11.35 -12.49
N LEU A 80 -1.99 -10.98 -13.76
CA LEU A 80 -3.20 -10.42 -14.37
C LEU A 80 -4.41 -11.39 -14.34
N SER A 81 -4.18 -12.70 -14.22
CA SER A 81 -5.19 -13.75 -14.34
C SER A 81 -5.53 -14.44 -13.02
N GLY A 82 -5.27 -13.77 -11.90
CA GLY A 82 -5.60 -14.31 -10.58
C GLY A 82 -4.60 -15.36 -10.10
N GLU A 83 -3.37 -15.32 -10.62
CA GLU A 83 -2.30 -16.21 -10.17
C GLU A 83 -2.06 -16.04 -8.66
N GLN A 84 -1.67 -17.13 -8.00
CA GLN A 84 -1.32 -17.08 -6.59
C GLN A 84 -0.10 -16.19 -6.35
N LEU A 85 -0.06 -15.57 -5.17
CA LEU A 85 1.08 -14.77 -4.74
C LEU A 85 2.34 -15.65 -4.66
N SER A 86 3.42 -15.17 -5.27
CA SER A 86 4.74 -15.75 -5.10
C SER A 86 5.25 -15.51 -3.67
N LYS A 87 6.28 -16.27 -3.25
CA LYS A 87 6.87 -16.14 -1.90
C LYS A 87 7.23 -14.69 -1.53
N GLY A 88 7.79 -13.94 -2.48
CA GLY A 88 8.17 -12.54 -2.28
C GLY A 88 6.99 -11.57 -2.17
N GLN A 89 5.78 -11.98 -2.53
CA GLN A 89 4.55 -11.16 -2.48
C GLN A 89 3.66 -11.50 -1.28
N LEU A 90 3.96 -12.58 -0.54
CA LEU A 90 3.12 -13.04 0.58
C LEU A 90 2.94 -11.97 1.65
N ARG A 91 3.91 -11.08 1.84
CA ARG A 91 3.82 -10.01 2.83
C ARG A 91 2.88 -8.85 2.45
N PHE A 92 2.38 -8.85 1.22
CA PHE A 92 1.56 -7.77 0.66
C PHE A 92 0.09 -8.16 0.54
N GLY A 93 -0.17 -9.47 0.45
CA GLY A 93 -1.46 -10.03 0.08
C GLY A 93 -2.58 -9.76 1.07
N ASN A 94 -3.66 -9.12 0.66
CA ASN A 94 -4.91 -9.07 1.44
C ASN A 94 -6.08 -9.51 0.55
N ASN A 95 -7.07 -10.20 1.15
CA ASN A 95 -8.42 -10.23 0.58
C ASN A 95 -9.18 -8.94 0.96
N THR A 96 -10.36 -8.72 0.38
CA THR A 96 -11.12 -7.48 0.59
C THR A 96 -11.55 -7.29 2.05
N GLU A 97 -12.01 -8.35 2.72
CA GLU A 97 -12.39 -8.31 4.14
C GLU A 97 -11.22 -7.91 5.06
N GLN A 98 -10.03 -8.50 4.84
CA GLN A 98 -8.81 -8.14 5.58
C GLN A 98 -8.42 -6.68 5.30
N TYR A 99 -8.52 -6.25 4.05
CA TYR A 99 -8.18 -4.89 3.65
C TYR A 99 -9.13 -3.84 4.26
N PHE A 100 -10.43 -4.13 4.34
CA PHE A 100 -11.38 -3.23 5.00
C PHE A 100 -11.12 -3.10 6.50
N ARG A 101 -10.83 -4.21 7.19
CA ARG A 101 -10.42 -4.17 8.60
C ARG A 101 -9.12 -3.38 8.81
N LEU A 102 -8.16 -3.53 7.90
CA LEU A 102 -6.92 -2.76 7.89
C LEU A 102 -7.22 -1.25 7.78
N LEU A 103 -8.03 -0.84 6.80
CA LEU A 103 -8.40 0.56 6.60
C LEU A 103 -9.12 1.14 7.83
N GLU A 104 -10.05 0.39 8.43
CA GLU A 104 -10.78 0.82 9.63
C GLU A 104 -9.83 1.07 10.81
N GLN A 105 -8.86 0.18 11.05
CA GLN A 105 -7.89 0.39 12.13
C GLN A 105 -7.00 1.60 11.89
N ILE A 106 -6.51 1.79 10.67
CA ILE A 106 -5.67 2.93 10.30
C ILE A 106 -6.47 4.23 10.39
N GLU A 107 -7.74 4.24 9.97
CA GLU A 107 -8.61 5.41 10.06
C GLU A 107 -8.77 5.89 11.50
N ASN A 108 -8.97 4.95 12.43
CA ASN A 108 -9.04 5.27 13.86
C ASN A 108 -7.74 5.87 14.40
N GLU A 109 -6.59 5.48 13.87
CA GLU A 109 -5.29 6.04 14.24
C GLU A 109 -5.09 7.44 13.65
N ILE A 110 -5.42 7.63 12.37
CA ILE A 110 -5.29 8.90 11.65
C ILE A 110 -6.22 9.98 12.23
N GLN A 111 -7.44 9.63 12.65
CA GLN A 111 -8.36 10.56 13.32
C GLN A 111 -7.81 11.13 14.64
N ARG A 112 -6.79 10.51 15.22
CA ARG A 112 -6.10 10.95 16.45
C ARG A 112 -4.70 11.51 16.17
N ALA A 113 -4.33 11.64 14.89
CA ALA A 113 -3.04 12.14 14.43
C ALA A 113 -3.13 13.66 14.13
N PRO A 114 -2.00 14.32 13.78
CA PRO A 114 -2.00 15.71 13.33
C PRO A 114 -2.97 15.99 12.16
N GLU A 115 -3.46 17.23 12.06
CA GLU A 115 -4.50 17.62 11.08
C GLU A 115 -4.08 17.47 9.61
N ASP A 116 -2.78 17.46 9.32
CA ASP A 116 -2.22 17.28 7.99
C ASP A 116 -2.03 15.80 7.61
N TYR A 117 -2.59 14.87 8.40
CA TYR A 117 -2.58 13.45 8.11
C TYR A 117 -3.86 13.02 7.41
N MET A 118 -3.71 12.26 6.33
CA MET A 118 -4.83 11.76 5.53
C MET A 118 -4.69 10.27 5.27
N LEU A 119 -5.83 9.58 5.25
CA LEU A 119 -5.93 8.20 4.79
C LEU A 119 -6.53 8.17 3.39
N GLY A 120 -5.80 7.59 2.44
CA GLY A 120 -6.33 7.19 1.14
C GLY A 120 -6.32 5.67 0.99
N MET A 121 -6.31 5.21 -0.26
CA MET A 121 -6.16 3.80 -0.60
C MET A 121 -5.34 3.63 -1.87
N ALA A 122 -4.77 2.44 -2.05
CA ALA A 122 -3.97 2.16 -3.22
C ALA A 122 -4.18 0.74 -3.78
N PRO A 123 -5.09 0.49 -4.73
CA PRO A 123 -4.98 -0.71 -5.55
C PRO A 123 -3.59 -0.75 -6.22
N HIS A 124 -2.79 -1.79 -5.98
CA HIS A 124 -1.38 -1.78 -6.36
C HIS A 124 -1.19 -1.51 -7.86
N SER A 125 -1.87 -2.30 -8.71
CA SER A 125 -1.83 -2.21 -10.17
C SER A 125 -2.95 -3.06 -10.76
N LEU A 126 -3.27 -2.87 -12.04
CA LEU A 126 -4.24 -3.72 -12.75
C LEU A 126 -3.81 -5.20 -12.84
N ARG A 127 -2.52 -5.50 -12.62
CA ARG A 127 -2.01 -6.88 -12.54
C ARG A 127 -2.23 -7.54 -11.19
N ALA A 128 -2.37 -6.75 -10.12
CA ALA A 128 -2.36 -7.24 -8.74
C ALA A 128 -3.75 -7.23 -8.09
N VAL A 129 -4.77 -6.74 -8.81
CA VAL A 129 -6.15 -6.57 -8.34
C VAL A 129 -7.11 -6.99 -9.45
N SER A 130 -8.11 -7.84 -9.13
CA SER A 130 -9.15 -8.21 -10.09
C SER A 130 -10.12 -7.04 -10.34
N PRO A 131 -10.78 -6.96 -11.51
CA PRO A 131 -11.77 -5.91 -11.78
C PRO A 131 -12.90 -5.87 -10.74
N GLU A 132 -13.35 -7.03 -10.27
CA GLU A 132 -14.43 -7.15 -9.29
C GLU A 132 -14.00 -6.59 -7.94
N ALA A 133 -12.82 -7.00 -7.45
CA ALA A 133 -12.29 -6.52 -6.18
C ALA A 133 -11.91 -5.03 -6.26
N LEU A 134 -11.40 -4.55 -7.39
CA LEU A 134 -11.15 -3.13 -7.62
C LEU A 134 -12.44 -2.32 -7.47
N LYS A 135 -13.52 -2.78 -8.09
CA LYS A 135 -14.83 -2.14 -7.94
C LYS A 135 -15.29 -2.16 -6.48
N GLU A 136 -15.19 -3.32 -5.82
CA GLU A 136 -15.61 -3.50 -4.43
C GLU A 136 -14.91 -2.51 -3.47
N ILE A 137 -13.57 -2.36 -3.57
CA ILE A 137 -12.84 -1.44 -2.69
C ILE A 137 -13.10 0.04 -3.03
N LEU A 138 -13.37 0.38 -4.29
CA LEU A 138 -13.69 1.75 -4.69
C LEU A 138 -15.09 2.16 -4.24
N ASP A 139 -16.03 1.22 -4.24
CA ASP A 139 -17.39 1.43 -3.75
C ASP A 139 -17.44 1.55 -2.21
N SER A 140 -16.43 1.01 -1.49
CA SER A 140 -16.44 0.93 -0.02
C SER A 140 -16.05 2.22 0.71
N ARG A 141 -15.35 3.16 0.06
CA ARG A 141 -14.87 4.39 0.70
C ARG A 141 -15.03 5.59 -0.23
N GLN A 142 -15.74 6.60 0.23
CA GLN A 142 -16.05 7.80 -0.56
C GLN A 142 -15.10 8.98 -0.31
N LEU A 143 -14.14 8.83 0.61
CA LEU A 143 -13.26 9.90 1.07
C LEU A 143 -11.79 9.49 1.01
N GLY A 144 -10.94 10.45 0.64
CA GLY A 144 -9.49 10.27 0.51
C GLY A 144 -9.04 9.94 -0.92
N PRO A 145 -7.73 10.08 -1.20
CA PRO A 145 -7.19 9.84 -2.52
C PRO A 145 -7.10 8.34 -2.85
N VAL A 146 -7.16 8.03 -4.15
CA VAL A 146 -6.92 6.69 -4.69
C VAL A 146 -5.68 6.74 -5.57
N HIS A 147 -4.67 5.92 -5.27
CA HIS A 147 -3.43 5.83 -6.05
C HIS A 147 -3.27 4.44 -6.69
N ILE A 148 -2.62 4.36 -7.85
CA ILE A 148 -2.38 3.08 -8.53
C ILE A 148 -1.11 3.17 -9.38
N HIS A 149 -0.27 2.13 -9.38
CA HIS A 149 0.76 1.99 -10.41
C HIS A 149 0.12 1.57 -11.72
N ILE A 150 0.38 2.32 -12.78
CA ILE A 150 -0.22 2.09 -14.09
C ILE A 150 0.73 2.45 -15.22
N SER A 151 0.82 1.59 -16.22
CA SER A 151 1.66 1.78 -17.42
C SER A 151 3.16 2.02 -17.14
N GLU A 152 3.68 1.48 -16.04
CA GLU A 152 5.11 1.62 -15.69
C GLU A 152 6.01 0.83 -16.66
N GLN A 153 5.56 -0.35 -17.08
CA GLN A 153 6.33 -1.27 -17.93
C GLN A 153 5.62 -1.56 -19.25
N GLN A 154 6.37 -1.62 -20.35
CA GLN A 154 5.84 -1.98 -21.67
C GLN A 154 5.14 -3.36 -21.66
N LYS A 155 5.68 -4.32 -20.91
CA LYS A 155 5.07 -5.64 -20.72
C LYS A 155 3.67 -5.55 -20.10
N GLU A 156 3.46 -4.67 -19.12
CA GLU A 156 2.14 -4.47 -18.53
C GLU A 156 1.13 -3.96 -19.56
N VAL A 157 1.55 -3.00 -20.38
CA VAL A 157 0.71 -2.44 -21.45
C VAL A 157 0.28 -3.53 -22.42
N GLU A 158 1.23 -4.38 -22.85
CA GLU A 158 0.97 -5.49 -23.77
C GLU A 158 0.05 -6.54 -23.14
N ASP A 159 0.35 -6.99 -21.91
CA ASP A 159 -0.44 -7.99 -21.21
C ASP A 159 -1.91 -7.52 -21.02
N ILE A 160 -2.11 -6.24 -20.66
CA ILE A 160 -3.45 -5.65 -20.49
C ILE A 160 -4.15 -5.46 -21.83
N GLN A 161 -3.46 -4.98 -22.86
CA GLN A 161 -4.03 -4.84 -24.20
C GLN A 161 -4.46 -6.19 -24.78
N ASN A 162 -3.66 -7.24 -24.58
CA ASN A 162 -4.00 -8.58 -25.03
C ASN A 162 -5.21 -9.16 -24.29
N LYS A 163 -5.34 -8.89 -22.99
CA LYS A 163 -6.44 -9.44 -22.18
C LYS A 163 -7.76 -8.67 -22.32
N TYR A 164 -7.69 -7.34 -22.33
CA TYR A 164 -8.86 -6.46 -22.25
C TYR A 164 -9.12 -5.64 -23.53
N GLY A 165 -8.26 -5.78 -24.55
CA GLY A 165 -8.40 -5.05 -25.81
C GLY A 165 -8.11 -3.55 -25.72
N LYS A 166 -7.64 -3.06 -24.56
CA LYS A 166 -7.38 -1.65 -24.29
C LYS A 166 -6.05 -1.45 -23.57
N ARG A 167 -5.47 -0.26 -23.71
CA ARG A 167 -4.27 0.13 -22.95
C ARG A 167 -4.64 0.43 -21.50
N PRO A 168 -3.71 0.34 -20.52
CA PRO A 168 -4.05 0.40 -19.10
C PRO A 168 -4.80 1.67 -18.68
N VAL A 169 -4.41 2.84 -19.22
CA VAL A 169 -5.03 4.14 -18.90
C VAL A 169 -6.26 4.45 -19.77
N ASN A 170 -6.40 3.77 -20.91
CA ASN A 170 -7.45 4.08 -21.87
C ASN A 170 -8.66 3.18 -21.62
N GLY A 171 -9.73 3.77 -21.10
CA GLY A 171 -10.97 3.11 -20.74
C GLY A 171 -11.84 2.64 -21.89
#